data_AF-A0A7C7AKP2-F1
#
_entry.id   AF-A0A7C7AKP2-F1
#
_cell.length_a   1.000
_cell.length_b   1.000
_cell.length_c   1.000
_cell.angle_alpha   90.00
_cell.angle_beta   90.00
_cell.angle_gamma   90.00
#
_symmetry.space_group_name_H-M   'P 1'
#
loop_
_entity.id
_entity.type
_entity.pdbx_description
1 polymer ?
#
loop_
_entity_poly.entity_id
_entity_poly.type
_entity_poly.pdbx_seq_one_letter_code
_entity_poly.pdbx_strand_id
1 'polypeptide(L)'
;MSFAVIVTAFFLMFLFCNLLIYSDKVTNILYYVGMTLVVFSAFNILFKLRNKKNFIIFASFFIVTILFSLRAYQLFIVLLIILSFISDYKIFAGYNNQKNRIIRKRDLVYSWFIWKNFSHSCYSYERLMGMAFAHSMKNIFKRLYSDRDTVRKAIHSHTEFFNTEPNMGTPIHGYIISLEEERKLKNESFEEGNISYIKKSMMGIAAGLGDSFTQVVLTPLYISMSLMLCLDGSYYLSLLPVALLALNIILISYKGFMKGYYYGRDSLMERIKAVKNSKIKKYFPFMFSAILGSTMGNLLYPAVVENILTKIIIILVILLTFIVQTKRFPGPNSNL
;
A
#
# COMPACT_ATOMS: atom_id res chain seq x y z
N MET A 1 23.53 7.75 18.90
CA MET A 1 22.74 8.78 19.64
C MET A 1 23.51 9.13 20.89
N SER A 2 23.69 10.40 21.22
CA SER A 2 24.48 10.80 22.39
C SER A 2 23.72 10.50 23.69
N PHE A 3 24.44 10.20 24.76
CA PHE A 3 23.88 9.96 26.10
C PHE A 3 22.98 11.11 26.56
N ALA A 4 23.37 12.35 26.23
CA ALA A 4 22.57 13.55 26.49
C ALA A 4 21.17 13.46 25.86
N VAL A 5 21.03 12.97 24.62
CA VAL A 5 19.71 12.85 23.96
C VAL A 5 18.80 11.85 24.70
N ILE A 6 19.38 10.75 25.20
CA ILE A 6 18.62 9.74 25.96
C ILE A 6 18.17 10.30 27.31
N VAL A 7 19.07 10.99 28.04
CA VAL A 7 18.75 11.62 29.33
C VAL A 7 17.70 12.72 29.17
N THR A 8 17.83 13.58 28.16
CA THR A 8 16.83 14.63 27.89
C THR A 8 15.48 14.03 27.50
N ALA A 9 15.45 12.94 26.73
CA ALA A 9 14.21 12.25 26.39
C ALA A 9 13.53 11.63 27.63
N PHE A 10 14.29 10.99 28.52
CA PHE A 10 13.78 10.46 29.79
C PHE A 10 13.25 11.57 30.71
N PHE A 11 13.97 12.69 30.81
CA PHE A 11 13.56 13.83 31.62
C PHE A 11 12.30 14.50 31.05
N LEU A 12 12.23 14.70 29.73
CA LEU A 12 11.02 15.16 29.05
C LEU A 12 9.85 14.20 29.29
N MET A 13 10.06 12.89 29.14
CA MET A 13 9.02 11.89 29.39
C MET A 13 8.50 11.94 30.84
N PHE A 14 9.40 12.12 31.82
CA PHE A 14 9.05 12.26 33.23
C PHE A 14 8.27 13.56 33.52
N LEU A 15 8.70 14.68 32.96
CA LEU A 15 8.01 15.97 33.05
C LEU A 15 6.62 15.90 32.39
N PHE A 16 6.54 15.28 31.21
CA PHE A 16 5.28 15.05 30.51
C PHE A 16 4.34 14.12 31.31
N CYS A 17 4.86 13.07 31.94
CA CYS A 17 4.06 12.21 32.82
C CYS A 17 3.49 12.99 34.00
N ASN A 18 4.31 13.74 34.74
CA ASN A 18 3.83 14.45 35.93
C ASN A 18 2.89 15.61 35.60
N LEU A 19 3.06 16.27 34.46
CA LEU A 19 2.27 17.45 34.09
C LEU A 19 0.96 17.09 33.36
N LEU A 20 0.94 16.00 32.59
CA LEU A 20 -0.26 15.56 31.86
C LEU A 20 -1.12 14.54 32.65
N ILE A 21 -0.51 13.61 33.40
CA ILE A 21 -1.24 12.49 34.02
C ILE A 21 -1.94 12.91 35.31
N TYR A 22 -1.39 13.88 36.05
CA TYR A 22 -1.94 14.30 37.35
C TYR A 22 -2.91 15.49 37.31
N SER A 23 -3.11 16.11 36.13
CA SER A 23 -4.10 17.17 35.98
C SER A 23 -5.33 16.63 35.27
N ASP A 24 -6.40 16.34 36.02
CA ASP A 24 -7.68 15.86 35.48
C ASP A 24 -8.23 16.77 34.37
N LYS A 25 -7.96 18.09 34.45
CA LYS A 25 -8.33 19.06 33.43
C LYS A 25 -7.62 18.80 32.10
N VAL A 26 -6.34 18.48 32.13
CA VAL A 26 -5.53 18.27 30.92
C VAL A 26 -5.89 16.93 30.28
N THR A 27 -6.07 15.87 31.07
CA THR A 27 -6.53 14.56 30.58
C THR A 27 -7.89 14.68 29.87
N ASN A 28 -8.83 15.44 30.45
CA ASN A 28 -10.13 15.68 29.83
C ASN A 28 -10.02 16.49 28.53
N ILE A 29 -9.17 17.52 28.46
CA ILE A 29 -8.95 18.28 27.21
C ILE A 29 -8.36 17.36 26.13
N LEU A 30 -7.33 16.57 26.47
CA LEU A 30 -6.71 15.64 25.53
C LEU A 30 -7.70 14.58 25.02
N TYR A 31 -8.57 14.08 25.90
CA TYR A 31 -9.64 13.18 25.55
C TYR A 31 -10.57 13.79 24.49
N TYR A 32 -11.10 15.00 24.72
CA TYR A 32 -11.98 15.66 23.75
C TYR A 32 -11.27 16.01 22.44
N VAL A 33 -10.00 16.45 22.48
CA VAL A 33 -9.20 16.71 21.27
C VAL A 33 -9.02 15.43 20.45
N GLY A 34 -8.66 14.31 21.10
CA GLY A 34 -8.53 13.01 20.44
C GLY A 34 -9.83 12.58 19.76
N MET A 35 -10.96 12.71 20.48
CA MET A 35 -12.29 12.42 19.96
C MET A 35 -12.64 13.27 18.73
N THR A 36 -12.40 14.58 18.79
CA THR A 36 -12.62 15.49 17.66
C THR A 36 -11.76 15.11 16.46
N LEU A 37 -10.49 14.74 16.65
CA LEU A 37 -9.59 14.32 15.57
C LEU A 37 -10.05 13.02 14.90
N VAL A 38 -10.57 12.06 15.67
CA VAL A 38 -11.14 10.81 15.14
C VAL A 38 -12.34 11.10 14.25
N VAL A 39 -13.31 11.89 14.75
CA VAL A 39 -14.51 12.28 13.99
C VAL A 39 -14.09 13.04 12.72
N PHE A 40 -13.20 14.02 12.84
CA PHE A 40 -12.73 14.82 11.71
C PHE A 40 -12.07 13.97 10.62
N SER A 41 -11.19 13.04 11.02
CA SER A 41 -10.46 12.17 10.10
C SER A 41 -11.40 11.20 9.38
N ALA A 42 -12.33 10.58 10.10
CA ALA A 42 -13.30 9.65 9.53
C ALA A 42 -14.16 10.34 8.46
N PHE A 43 -14.74 11.50 8.79
CA PHE A 43 -15.57 12.25 7.85
C PHE A 43 -14.77 12.78 6.65
N ASN A 44 -13.54 13.27 6.85
CA ASN A 44 -12.67 13.69 5.75
C ASN A 44 -12.44 12.54 4.74
N ILE A 45 -12.23 11.32 5.21
CA ILE A 45 -12.10 10.16 4.31
C ILE A 45 -13.43 9.85 3.61
N LEU A 46 -14.56 9.86 4.30
CA LEU A 46 -15.88 9.63 3.70
C LEU A 46 -16.19 10.64 2.58
N PHE A 47 -15.88 11.92 2.79
CA PHE A 47 -16.03 12.96 1.77
C PHE A 47 -15.12 12.70 0.55
N LYS A 48 -13.87 12.26 0.77
CA LYS A 48 -12.96 11.90 -0.33
C LYS A 48 -13.45 10.73 -1.18
N LEU A 49 -14.25 9.81 -0.62
CA LEU A 49 -14.82 8.71 -1.39
C LEU A 49 -15.98 9.13 -2.32
N ARG A 50 -16.50 10.37 -2.20
CA ARG A 50 -17.46 11.03 -3.11
C ARG A 50 -18.73 10.24 -3.46
N ASN A 51 -19.18 9.31 -2.61
CA ASN A 51 -20.37 8.50 -2.86
C ASN A 51 -21.34 8.51 -1.68
N LYS A 52 -22.60 8.92 -1.91
CA LYS A 52 -23.66 8.97 -0.88
C LYS A 52 -23.90 7.61 -0.20
N LYS A 53 -23.75 6.51 -0.94
CA LYS A 53 -23.90 5.15 -0.38
C LYS A 53 -22.89 4.84 0.72
N ASN A 54 -21.68 5.43 0.66
CA ASN A 54 -20.66 5.23 1.69
C ASN A 54 -21.06 5.85 3.03
N PHE A 55 -21.71 7.02 3.00
CA PHE A 55 -22.25 7.65 4.20
C PHE A 55 -23.36 6.80 4.84
N ILE A 56 -24.23 6.22 4.01
CA ILE A 56 -25.30 5.32 4.50
C ILE A 56 -24.69 4.08 5.15
N ILE A 57 -23.76 3.40 4.47
CA ILE A 57 -23.10 2.20 5.00
C ILE A 57 -22.34 2.52 6.29
N PHE A 58 -21.59 3.62 6.31
CA PHE A 58 -20.91 4.08 7.51
C PHE A 58 -21.89 4.28 8.68
N ALA A 59 -22.99 5.02 8.46
CA ALA A 59 -23.98 5.30 9.49
C ALA A 59 -24.67 4.01 9.98
N SER A 60 -25.01 3.09 9.08
CA SER A 60 -25.60 1.80 9.43
C SER A 60 -24.67 0.98 10.32
N PHE A 61 -23.39 0.83 9.95
CA PHE A 61 -22.44 0.06 10.76
C PHE A 61 -22.10 0.76 12.07
N PHE A 62 -22.05 2.09 12.10
CA PHE A 62 -21.87 2.87 13.32
C PHE A 62 -23.02 2.62 14.31
N ILE A 63 -24.27 2.73 13.86
CA ILE A 63 -25.47 2.50 14.69
C ILE A 63 -25.54 1.06 15.16
N VAL A 64 -25.36 0.08 14.25
CA VAL A 64 -25.38 -1.34 14.60
C VAL A 64 -24.31 -1.67 15.64
N THR A 65 -23.11 -1.10 15.52
CA THR A 65 -22.03 -1.32 16.48
C THR A 65 -22.39 -0.79 17.87
N ILE A 66 -23.00 0.41 17.95
CA ILE A 66 -23.47 1.00 19.21
C ILE A 66 -24.62 0.19 19.83
N LEU A 67 -25.56 -0.30 19.02
CA LEU A 67 -26.75 -1.00 19.50
C LEU A 67 -26.47 -2.44 19.95
N PHE A 68 -25.61 -3.16 19.21
CA PHE A 68 -25.39 -4.59 19.41
C PHE A 68 -24.04 -4.92 20.07
N SER A 69 -23.24 -3.90 20.41
CA SER A 69 -21.89 -4.05 20.97
C SER A 69 -21.06 -5.07 20.18
N LEU A 70 -21.09 -4.97 18.84
CA LEU A 70 -20.41 -5.91 17.96
C LEU A 70 -18.91 -5.89 18.24
N ARG A 71 -18.38 -7.07 18.56
CA ARG A 71 -16.94 -7.24 18.75
C ARG A 71 -16.26 -7.18 17.39
N ALA A 72 -15.18 -6.41 17.30
CA ALA A 72 -14.41 -6.22 16.08
C ALA A 72 -13.90 -7.52 15.45
N TYR A 73 -13.64 -8.59 16.23
CA TYR A 73 -13.28 -9.89 15.64
C TYR A 73 -14.41 -10.53 14.82
N GLN A 74 -15.69 -10.28 15.16
CA GLN A 74 -16.83 -10.82 14.41
C GLN A 74 -16.90 -10.16 13.03
N LEU A 75 -16.70 -8.85 12.99
CA LEU A 75 -16.65 -8.08 11.76
C LEU A 75 -15.42 -8.42 10.92
N PHE A 76 -14.29 -8.70 11.56
CA PHE A 76 -13.10 -9.20 10.89
C PHE A 76 -13.36 -10.53 10.16
N ILE A 77 -14.03 -11.50 10.82
CA ILE A 77 -14.39 -12.79 10.20
C ILE A 77 -15.33 -12.57 9.01
N VAL A 78 -16.38 -11.75 9.16
CA VAL A 78 -17.29 -11.42 8.07
C VAL A 78 -16.54 -10.79 6.90
N LEU A 79 -15.59 -9.91 7.17
CA LEU A 79 -14.82 -9.24 6.13
C LEU A 79 -13.84 -10.18 5.41
N LEU A 80 -13.25 -11.15 6.12
CA LEU A 80 -12.47 -12.22 5.51
C LEU A 80 -13.33 -13.09 4.58
N ILE A 81 -14.54 -13.45 5.02
CA ILE A 81 -15.49 -14.22 4.20
C ILE A 81 -15.81 -13.42 2.93
N ILE A 82 -16.19 -12.15 3.05
CA ILE A 82 -16.46 -11.26 1.91
C ILE A 82 -15.26 -11.20 0.96
N LEU A 83 -14.05 -11.03 1.50
CA LEU A 83 -12.82 -11.03 0.71
C LEU A 83 -12.58 -12.34 -0.04
N SER A 84 -12.89 -13.48 0.57
CA SER A 84 -12.74 -14.78 -0.06
C SER A 84 -13.65 -14.94 -1.29
N PHE A 85 -14.87 -14.39 -1.26
CA PHE A 85 -15.80 -14.39 -2.39
C PHE A 85 -15.46 -13.37 -3.47
N ILE A 86 -14.85 -12.25 -3.09
CA ILE A 86 -14.48 -11.16 -3.99
C ILE A 86 -13.12 -11.39 -4.65
N SER A 87 -12.23 -12.17 -4.03
CA SER A 87 -10.89 -12.47 -4.52
C SER A 87 -10.95 -13.37 -5.76
N ASP A 88 -10.74 -12.79 -6.94
CA ASP A 88 -10.63 -13.54 -8.19
C ASP A 88 -9.30 -14.33 -8.23
N TYR A 89 -9.35 -15.62 -7.87
CA TYR A 89 -8.18 -16.52 -7.86
C TYR A 89 -7.55 -16.77 -9.25
N LYS A 90 -8.22 -16.41 -10.34
CA LYS A 90 -7.85 -16.79 -11.73
C LYS A 90 -6.75 -15.95 -12.39
N ILE A 91 -6.04 -15.08 -11.68
CA ILE A 91 -5.01 -14.19 -12.28
C ILE A 91 -3.66 -14.92 -12.57
N PHE A 92 -3.58 -16.23 -12.35
CA PHE A 92 -2.30 -16.95 -12.38
C PHE A 92 -2.36 -18.27 -13.17
N ALA A 93 -2.61 -18.17 -14.48
CA ALA A 93 -2.36 -19.25 -15.42
C ALA A 93 -0.85 -19.55 -15.54
N GLY A 94 -0.52 -20.83 -15.73
CA GLY A 94 0.81 -21.42 -15.65
C GLY A 94 1.75 -21.09 -16.81
N TYR A 95 3.05 -21.24 -16.53
CA TYR A 95 4.19 -20.97 -17.40
C TYR A 95 4.27 -21.96 -18.57
N ASN A 96 4.16 -21.48 -19.82
CA ASN A 96 4.56 -22.26 -20.99
C ASN A 96 6.02 -21.92 -21.37
N ASN A 97 6.87 -22.94 -21.29
CA ASN A 97 8.31 -22.84 -21.46
C ASN A 97 8.67 -23.11 -22.93
N GLN A 98 8.89 -22.07 -23.72
CA GLN A 98 9.50 -22.22 -25.05
C GLN A 98 10.41 -21.03 -25.37
N LYS A 99 11.69 -21.14 -25.00
CA LYS A 99 12.85 -20.41 -25.55
C LYS A 99 14.12 -21.03 -24.96
N ASN A 100 15.22 -21.10 -25.71
CA ASN A 100 16.55 -21.41 -25.15
C ASN A 100 16.94 -20.30 -24.15
N ARG A 101 17.00 -20.62 -22.86
CA ARG A 101 17.30 -19.65 -21.79
C ARG A 101 18.68 -19.92 -21.18
N ILE A 102 19.49 -18.87 -21.08
CA ILE A 102 20.78 -18.83 -20.37
C ILE A 102 20.53 -18.63 -18.86
N ILE A 103 19.57 -17.77 -18.51
CA ILE A 103 19.30 -17.35 -17.14
C ILE A 103 18.48 -18.42 -16.42
N ARG A 104 19.00 -18.90 -15.27
CA ARG A 104 18.30 -19.91 -14.47
C ARG A 104 17.30 -19.24 -13.52
N LYS A 105 16.26 -19.97 -13.13
CA LYS A 105 15.26 -19.50 -12.15
C LYS A 105 15.90 -18.98 -10.85
N ARG A 106 16.94 -19.65 -10.34
CA ARG A 106 17.68 -19.19 -9.14
C ARG A 106 18.28 -17.79 -9.30
N ASP A 107 18.74 -17.44 -10.50
CA ASP A 107 19.33 -16.13 -10.78
C ASP A 107 18.23 -15.06 -10.79
N LEU A 108 17.05 -15.38 -11.33
CA LEU A 108 15.86 -14.52 -11.29
C LEU A 108 15.37 -14.30 -9.86
N VAL A 109 15.30 -15.37 -9.04
CA VAL A 109 14.88 -15.27 -7.63
C VAL A 109 15.83 -14.36 -6.85
N TYR A 110 17.14 -14.50 -7.06
CA TYR A 110 18.14 -13.67 -6.40
C TYR A 110 18.06 -12.20 -6.85
N SER A 111 17.86 -11.94 -8.14
CA SER A 111 17.64 -10.60 -8.68
C SER A 111 16.37 -9.95 -8.10
N TRP A 112 15.26 -10.70 -8.05
CA TRP A 112 14.02 -10.28 -7.40
C TRP A 112 14.21 -9.99 -5.92
N PHE A 113 14.96 -10.84 -5.20
CA PHE A 113 15.25 -10.64 -3.78
C PHE A 113 16.01 -9.32 -3.54
N ILE A 114 17.01 -9.01 -4.37
CA ILE A 114 17.71 -7.72 -4.31
C ILE A 114 16.73 -6.57 -4.52
N TRP A 115 15.92 -6.63 -5.60
CA TRP A 115 14.93 -5.58 -5.86
C TRP A 115 13.97 -5.39 -4.69
N LYS A 116 13.42 -6.48 -4.15
CA LYS A 116 12.41 -6.44 -3.09
C LYS A 116 12.92 -5.78 -1.80
N ASN A 117 14.18 -6.00 -1.46
CA ASN A 117 14.76 -5.46 -0.22
C ASN A 117 15.41 -4.07 -0.41
N PHE A 118 15.90 -3.77 -1.61
CA PHE A 118 16.74 -2.59 -1.85
C PHE A 118 16.16 -1.56 -2.83
N SER A 119 14.91 -1.73 -3.30
CA SER A 119 14.26 -0.81 -4.26
C SER A 119 14.29 0.66 -3.85
N HIS A 120 14.20 0.95 -2.54
CA HIS A 120 14.20 2.30 -1.98
C HIS A 120 15.50 2.69 -1.27
N SER A 121 16.55 1.86 -1.29
CA SER A 121 17.76 2.12 -0.48
C SER A 121 18.67 3.22 -1.03
N CYS A 122 18.58 3.52 -2.34
CA CYS A 122 19.46 4.49 -3.01
C CYS A 122 18.67 5.49 -3.87
N TYR A 123 17.77 6.26 -3.22
CA TYR A 123 17.00 7.30 -3.90
C TYR A 123 17.85 8.56 -4.16
N SER A 124 17.85 9.04 -5.39
CA SER A 124 18.31 10.39 -5.74
C SER A 124 17.27 11.09 -6.60
N TYR A 125 17.17 12.41 -6.53
CA TYR A 125 16.21 13.15 -7.36
C TYR A 125 16.45 12.98 -8.86
N GLU A 126 17.70 12.77 -9.26
CA GLU A 126 18.09 12.56 -10.66
C GLU A 126 17.70 11.19 -11.21
N ARG A 127 17.74 10.13 -10.38
CA ARG A 127 17.64 8.73 -10.86
C ARG A 127 16.58 7.89 -10.15
N LEU A 128 16.01 8.38 -9.05
CA LEU A 128 15.08 7.68 -8.17
C LEU A 128 15.52 6.24 -7.88
N MET A 129 14.78 5.22 -8.33
CA MET A 129 15.10 3.81 -8.11
C MET A 129 16.10 3.23 -9.13
N GLY A 130 16.66 4.04 -10.03
CA GLY A 130 17.58 3.58 -11.09
C GLY A 130 18.79 2.81 -10.57
N MET A 131 19.39 3.26 -9.47
CA MET A 131 20.52 2.55 -8.83
C MET A 131 20.10 1.20 -8.25
N ALA A 132 18.91 1.10 -7.67
CA ALA A 132 18.38 -0.16 -7.17
C ALA A 132 18.03 -1.12 -8.32
N PHE A 133 17.54 -0.60 -9.45
CA PHE A 133 17.33 -1.39 -10.66
C PHE A 133 18.65 -1.98 -11.13
N ALA A 134 19.69 -1.16 -11.30
CA ALA A 134 21.02 -1.62 -11.68
C ALA A 134 21.59 -2.66 -10.70
N HIS A 135 21.39 -2.46 -9.40
CA HIS A 135 21.80 -3.42 -8.36
C HIS A 135 21.09 -4.78 -8.54
N SER A 136 19.78 -4.78 -8.82
CA SER A 136 19.03 -6.02 -9.07
C SER A 136 19.53 -6.79 -10.29
N MET A 137 20.12 -6.10 -11.29
CA MET A 137 20.64 -6.73 -12.51
C MET A 137 22.06 -7.30 -12.36
N LYS A 138 22.74 -7.04 -11.23
CA LYS A 138 24.15 -7.40 -11.03
C LYS A 138 24.46 -8.88 -11.28
N ASN A 139 23.67 -9.79 -10.72
CA ASN A 139 23.89 -11.23 -10.89
C ASN A 139 23.47 -11.73 -12.27
N ILE A 140 22.49 -11.07 -12.89
CA ILE A 140 22.03 -11.36 -14.25
C ILE A 140 23.16 -11.10 -15.24
N PHE A 141 23.79 -9.93 -15.20
CA PHE A 141 24.89 -9.62 -16.12
C PHE A 141 26.12 -10.48 -15.91
N LYS A 142 26.44 -10.84 -14.66
CA LYS A 142 27.50 -11.81 -14.36
C LYS A 142 27.25 -13.20 -14.95
N ARG A 143 26.00 -13.55 -15.25
CA ARG A 143 25.63 -14.81 -15.93
C ARG A 143 25.70 -14.65 -17.45
N LEU A 144 25.29 -13.50 -17.98
CA LEU A 144 25.24 -13.24 -19.43
C LEU A 144 26.62 -12.98 -20.04
N TYR A 145 27.55 -12.39 -19.28
CA TYR A 145 28.86 -11.97 -19.76
C TYR A 145 29.99 -12.47 -18.84
N SER A 146 31.05 -12.99 -19.44
CA SER A 146 32.25 -13.47 -18.75
C SER A 146 33.24 -12.34 -18.43
N ASP A 147 33.29 -11.32 -19.29
CA ASP A 147 34.21 -10.18 -19.18
C ASP A 147 33.73 -9.15 -18.15
N ARG A 148 34.65 -8.72 -17.26
CA ARG A 148 34.31 -7.81 -16.15
C ARG A 148 33.96 -6.41 -16.64
N ASP A 149 34.64 -5.92 -17.67
CA ASP A 149 34.41 -4.57 -18.19
C ASP A 149 33.06 -4.48 -18.89
N THR A 150 32.70 -5.52 -19.64
CA THR A 150 31.37 -5.68 -20.25
C THR A 150 30.27 -5.73 -19.19
N VAL A 151 30.46 -6.51 -18.11
CA VAL A 151 29.50 -6.54 -16.99
C VAL A 151 29.35 -5.17 -16.34
N ARG A 152 30.45 -4.44 -16.13
CA ARG A 152 30.42 -3.08 -15.55
C ARG A 152 29.63 -2.13 -16.44
N LYS A 153 29.90 -2.12 -17.76
CA LYS A 153 29.19 -1.28 -18.73
C LYS A 153 27.69 -1.60 -18.78
N ALA A 154 27.34 -2.89 -18.77
CA ALA A 154 25.95 -3.35 -18.78
C ALA A 154 25.19 -2.96 -17.50
N ILE A 155 25.83 -3.04 -16.32
CA ILE A 155 25.20 -2.56 -15.08
C ILE A 155 25.02 -1.03 -15.14
N HIS A 156 26.03 -0.30 -15.61
CA HIS A 156 25.99 1.16 -15.68
C HIS A 156 24.86 1.68 -16.58
N SER A 157 24.59 1.01 -17.71
CA SER A 157 23.52 1.41 -18.63
C SER A 157 22.12 1.35 -18.02
N HIS A 158 21.93 0.62 -16.92
CA HIS A 158 20.66 0.54 -16.21
C HIS A 158 20.55 1.43 -14.97
N THR A 159 21.52 2.33 -14.75
CA THR A 159 21.46 3.33 -13.68
C THR A 159 20.60 4.55 -14.01
N GLU A 160 20.03 4.58 -15.21
CA GLU A 160 19.08 5.61 -15.66
C GLU A 160 17.86 5.74 -14.73
N PHE A 161 17.17 6.88 -14.85
CA PHE A 161 15.94 7.15 -14.12
C PHE A 161 14.95 5.99 -14.21
N PHE A 162 14.54 5.48 -13.05
CA PHE A 162 13.48 4.47 -12.93
C PHE A 162 12.60 4.78 -11.74
N ASN A 163 11.29 4.85 -11.94
CA ASN A 163 10.34 5.04 -10.85
C ASN A 163 9.03 4.30 -11.13
N THR A 164 8.65 3.42 -10.23
CA THR A 164 7.41 2.66 -10.32
C THR A 164 7.00 2.19 -8.92
N GLU A 165 5.78 1.67 -8.76
CA GLU A 165 5.44 1.02 -7.49
C GLU A 165 6.21 -0.31 -7.41
N PRO A 166 7.03 -0.52 -6.36
CA PRO A 166 8.06 -1.56 -6.34
C PRO A 166 7.52 -2.99 -6.39
N ASN A 167 6.26 -3.22 -6.03
CA ASN A 167 5.67 -4.56 -5.99
C ASN A 167 4.87 -4.90 -7.25
N MET A 168 4.16 -3.92 -7.81
CA MET A 168 3.33 -4.06 -8.99
C MET A 168 4.13 -3.87 -10.28
N GLY A 169 5.18 -3.06 -10.24
CA GLY A 169 6.08 -2.77 -11.35
C GLY A 169 7.18 -3.82 -11.58
N THR A 170 7.24 -4.89 -10.77
CA THR A 170 8.23 -5.97 -10.97
C THR A 170 8.22 -6.68 -12.32
N PRO A 171 7.11 -6.79 -13.08
CA PRO A 171 7.17 -7.37 -14.42
C PRO A 171 8.12 -6.65 -15.36
N ILE A 172 8.36 -5.35 -15.14
CA ILE A 172 9.32 -4.58 -15.93
C ILE A 172 10.72 -5.19 -15.79
N HIS A 173 11.14 -5.53 -14.57
CA HIS A 173 12.46 -6.12 -14.33
C HIS A 173 12.63 -7.44 -15.07
N GLY A 174 11.67 -8.36 -14.91
CA GLY A 174 11.70 -9.63 -15.62
C GLY A 174 11.75 -9.44 -17.13
N TYR A 175 10.95 -8.52 -17.67
CA TYR A 175 10.94 -8.26 -19.11
C TYR A 175 12.27 -7.70 -19.61
N ILE A 176 12.84 -6.72 -18.90
CA ILE A 176 14.16 -6.16 -19.24
C ILE A 176 15.24 -7.24 -19.19
N ILE A 177 15.22 -8.13 -18.19
CA ILE A 177 16.13 -9.29 -18.13
C ILE A 177 15.98 -10.19 -19.37
N SER A 178 14.75 -10.44 -19.82
CA SER A 178 14.51 -11.25 -21.02
C SER A 178 15.02 -10.57 -22.30
N LEU A 179 14.95 -9.25 -22.38
CA LEU A 179 15.47 -8.47 -23.51
C LEU A 179 17.00 -8.44 -23.52
N GLU A 180 17.64 -8.29 -22.36
CA GLU A 180 19.11 -8.34 -22.25
C GLU A 180 19.66 -9.73 -22.60
N GLU A 181 18.94 -10.79 -22.24
CA GLU A 181 19.26 -12.15 -22.67
C GLU A 181 19.13 -12.33 -24.19
N GLU A 182 18.06 -11.80 -24.78
CA GLU A 182 17.84 -11.84 -26.24
C GLU A 182 18.90 -11.03 -26.99
N ARG A 183 19.24 -9.83 -26.50
CA ARG A 183 20.35 -9.01 -27.02
C ARG A 183 21.66 -9.80 -27.03
N LYS A 184 21.96 -10.50 -25.93
CA LYS A 184 23.15 -11.34 -25.84
C LYS A 184 23.15 -12.48 -26.85
N LEU A 185 22.02 -13.16 -27.04
CA LEU A 185 21.90 -14.26 -27.99
C LEU A 185 22.04 -13.79 -29.45
N LYS A 186 21.61 -12.56 -29.77
CA LYS A 186 21.75 -11.96 -31.09
C LYS A 186 23.08 -11.25 -31.34
N ASN A 187 23.96 -11.16 -30.33
CA ASN A 187 25.20 -10.38 -30.37
C ASN A 187 25.00 -8.90 -30.74
N GLU A 188 23.85 -8.32 -30.35
CA GLU A 188 23.55 -6.90 -30.54
C GLU A 188 24.34 -6.02 -29.56
N SER A 189 24.75 -4.82 -29.99
CA SER A 189 25.44 -3.87 -29.10
C SER A 189 24.49 -3.27 -28.05
N PHE A 190 25.06 -2.69 -26.98
CA PHE A 190 24.25 -2.01 -25.95
C PHE A 190 23.57 -0.74 -26.46
N GLU A 191 24.11 -0.12 -27.52
CA GLU A 191 23.64 1.17 -28.09
C GLU A 191 22.48 0.98 -29.09
N GLU A 192 22.39 -0.18 -29.76
CA GLU A 192 21.39 -0.46 -30.79
C GLU A 192 20.00 -0.83 -30.22
N GLY A 193 19.85 -0.97 -28.89
CA GLY A 193 18.62 -1.50 -28.30
C GLY A 193 17.72 -0.45 -27.63
N ASN A 194 16.43 -0.48 -27.97
CA ASN A 194 15.35 0.32 -27.37
C ASN A 194 14.99 -0.05 -25.91
N ILE A 195 15.87 -0.73 -25.16
CA ILE A 195 15.56 -1.24 -23.80
C ILE A 195 15.28 -0.10 -22.81
N SER A 196 16.05 1.00 -22.87
CA SER A 196 15.81 2.22 -22.07
C SER A 196 14.42 2.79 -22.35
N TYR A 197 14.04 2.91 -23.62
CA TYR A 197 12.74 3.41 -24.04
C TYR A 197 11.59 2.52 -23.55
N ILE A 198 11.73 1.20 -23.72
CA ILE A 198 10.77 0.21 -23.21
C ILE A 198 10.61 0.37 -21.70
N LYS A 199 11.71 0.44 -20.95
CA LYS A 199 11.70 0.62 -19.50
C LYS A 199 10.92 1.88 -19.13
N LYS A 200 11.26 3.04 -19.72
CA LYS A 200 10.61 4.34 -19.46
C LYS A 200 9.12 4.31 -19.80
N SER A 201 8.74 3.71 -20.92
CA SER A 201 7.34 3.63 -21.35
C SER A 201 6.45 2.84 -20.37
N MET A 202 7.01 1.85 -19.67
CA MET A 202 6.26 0.97 -18.77
C MET A 202 6.18 1.51 -17.33
N MET A 203 7.17 2.29 -16.89
CA MET A 203 7.25 2.85 -15.53
C MET A 203 5.97 3.58 -15.12
N GLY A 204 5.51 4.54 -15.94
CA GLY A 204 4.40 5.44 -15.58
C GLY A 204 3.07 4.72 -15.38
N ILE A 205 2.73 3.79 -16.29
CA ILE A 205 1.48 3.00 -16.19
C ILE A 205 1.54 2.09 -14.96
N ALA A 206 2.69 1.47 -14.70
CA ALA A 206 2.89 0.61 -13.55
C ALA A 206 2.86 1.39 -12.21
N ALA A 207 3.41 2.61 -12.16
CA ALA A 207 3.41 3.47 -10.97
C ALA A 207 1.98 3.85 -10.55
N GLY A 208 1.26 4.56 -11.43
CA GLY A 208 -0.07 5.08 -11.07
C GLY A 208 -1.07 3.97 -10.74
N LEU A 209 -0.99 2.84 -11.45
CA LEU A 209 -1.83 1.69 -11.15
C LEU A 209 -1.41 1.01 -9.83
N GLY A 210 -0.12 0.78 -9.63
CA GLY A 210 0.42 0.13 -8.45
C GLY A 210 0.08 0.87 -7.17
N ASP A 211 0.28 2.19 -7.14
CA ASP A 211 -0.04 3.04 -5.99
C ASP A 211 -1.55 3.00 -5.69
N SER A 212 -2.38 3.10 -6.74
CA SER A 212 -3.84 3.04 -6.61
C SER A 212 -4.39 1.71 -6.09
N PHE A 213 -3.57 0.65 -6.06
CA PHE A 213 -4.00 -0.67 -5.61
C PHE A 213 -3.32 -1.08 -4.31
N THR A 214 -1.99 -1.06 -4.26
CA THR A 214 -1.26 -1.50 -3.05
C THR A 214 -1.39 -0.49 -1.92
N GLN A 215 -1.21 0.81 -2.20
CA GLN A 215 -1.22 1.86 -1.18
C GLN A 215 -2.62 2.41 -0.89
N VAL A 216 -3.48 2.52 -1.90
CA VAL A 216 -4.84 3.09 -1.72
C VAL A 216 -5.87 2.04 -1.31
N VAL A 217 -5.72 0.78 -1.74
CA VAL A 217 -6.73 -0.26 -1.51
C VAL A 217 -6.26 -1.29 -0.50
N LEU A 218 -5.18 -2.03 -0.82
CA LEU A 218 -4.75 -3.16 0.03
C LEU A 218 -4.28 -2.68 1.40
N THR A 219 -3.35 -1.73 1.46
CA THR A 219 -2.77 -1.28 2.73
C THR A 219 -3.83 -0.74 3.70
N PRO A 220 -4.71 0.20 3.33
CA PRO A 220 -5.73 0.72 4.25
C PRO A 220 -6.73 -0.36 4.67
N LEU A 221 -7.05 -1.30 3.76
CA LEU A 221 -7.95 -2.40 4.07
C LEU A 221 -7.38 -3.36 5.13
N TYR A 222 -6.14 -3.83 4.95
CA TYR A 222 -5.51 -4.74 5.92
C TYR A 222 -5.14 -4.04 7.24
N ILE A 223 -4.66 -2.79 7.19
CA ILE A 223 -4.34 -2.04 8.41
C ILE A 223 -5.61 -1.70 9.20
N SER A 224 -6.72 -1.37 8.54
CA SER A 224 -7.98 -1.11 9.24
C SER A 224 -8.56 -2.37 9.89
N MET A 225 -8.42 -3.54 9.25
CA MET A 225 -8.70 -4.84 9.90
C MET A 225 -7.82 -5.11 11.12
N SER A 226 -6.52 -4.83 11.03
CA SER A 226 -5.61 -4.95 12.18
C SER A 226 -6.03 -4.03 13.32
N LEU A 227 -6.38 -2.78 13.01
CA LEU A 227 -6.77 -1.79 14.00
C LEU A 227 -8.07 -2.18 14.70
N MET A 228 -9.05 -2.71 13.97
CA MET A 228 -10.27 -3.29 14.53
C MET A 228 -9.95 -4.31 15.63
N LEU A 229 -9.06 -5.26 15.35
CA LEU A 229 -8.68 -6.30 16.31
C LEU A 229 -7.93 -5.75 17.54
N CYS A 230 -7.13 -4.70 17.36
CA CYS A 230 -6.48 -4.01 18.49
C CYS A 230 -7.49 -3.32 19.42
N LEU A 231 -8.56 -2.74 18.88
CA LEU A 231 -9.59 -2.08 19.69
C LEU A 231 -10.32 -3.05 20.63
N ASP A 232 -10.42 -4.32 20.25
CA ASP A 232 -10.97 -5.41 21.07
C ASP A 232 -9.95 -6.00 22.07
N GLY A 233 -8.73 -5.47 22.16
CA GLY A 233 -7.65 -6.02 22.99
C GLY A 233 -7.00 -7.29 22.43
N SER A 234 -7.32 -7.69 21.20
CA SER A 234 -6.80 -8.90 20.55
C SER A 234 -5.47 -8.63 19.79
N TYR A 235 -4.44 -8.20 20.51
CA TYR A 235 -3.17 -7.73 19.92
C TYR A 235 -2.40 -8.81 19.13
N TYR A 236 -2.45 -10.07 19.55
CA TYR A 236 -1.78 -11.15 18.79
C TYR A 236 -2.49 -11.40 17.46
N LEU A 237 -3.82 -11.30 17.46
CA LEU A 237 -4.62 -11.54 16.26
C LEU A 237 -4.49 -10.38 15.26
N SER A 238 -4.20 -9.16 15.71
CA SER A 238 -3.97 -8.01 14.83
C SER A 238 -2.71 -8.16 13.95
N LEU A 239 -1.77 -9.03 14.31
CA LEU A 239 -0.63 -9.36 13.45
C LEU A 239 -1.03 -10.12 12.19
N LEU A 240 -2.17 -10.84 12.21
CA LEU A 240 -2.60 -11.67 11.10
C LEU A 240 -2.92 -10.85 9.84
N PRO A 241 -3.74 -9.78 9.85
CA PRO A 241 -3.94 -8.92 8.69
C PRO A 241 -2.64 -8.30 8.15
N VAL A 242 -1.71 -7.91 9.02
CA VAL A 242 -0.42 -7.33 8.62
C VAL A 242 0.45 -8.37 7.92
N ALA A 243 0.51 -9.60 8.46
CA ALA A 243 1.20 -10.71 7.84
C ALA A 243 0.59 -11.09 6.49
N LEU A 244 -0.75 -11.10 6.38
CA LEU A 244 -1.45 -11.33 5.13
C LEU A 244 -1.15 -10.25 4.09
N LEU A 245 -1.12 -8.97 4.47
CA LEU A 245 -0.70 -7.89 3.58
C LEU A 245 0.72 -8.12 3.06
N ALA A 246 1.67 -8.39 3.96
CA ALA A 246 3.06 -8.63 3.60
C ALA A 246 3.20 -9.83 2.64
N LEU A 247 2.52 -10.93 2.94
CA LEU A 247 2.50 -12.13 2.10
C LEU A 247 1.92 -11.83 0.71
N ASN A 248 0.79 -11.12 0.64
CA ASN A 248 0.18 -10.72 -0.64
C ASN A 248 1.13 -9.85 -1.47
N ILE A 249 1.78 -8.87 -0.84
CA ILE A 249 2.73 -7.99 -1.51
C ILE A 249 3.95 -8.77 -2.04
N ILE A 250 4.49 -9.71 -1.25
CA ILE A 250 5.58 -10.60 -1.67
C ILE A 250 5.15 -11.45 -2.87
N LEU A 251 3.96 -12.06 -2.82
CA LEU A 251 3.42 -12.89 -3.90
C LEU A 251 3.18 -12.08 -5.19
N ILE A 252 2.59 -10.88 -5.07
CA ILE A 252 2.37 -9.97 -6.20
C ILE A 252 3.70 -9.62 -6.86
N SER A 253 4.71 -9.25 -6.06
CA SER A 253 6.04 -8.88 -6.51
C SER A 253 6.77 -10.06 -7.19
N TYR A 254 6.86 -11.21 -6.51
CA TYR A 254 7.54 -12.40 -7.00
C TYR A 254 6.94 -12.92 -8.30
N LYS A 255 5.61 -13.13 -8.33
CA LYS A 255 4.93 -13.63 -9.53
C LYS A 255 5.04 -12.63 -10.68
N GLY A 256 5.11 -11.33 -10.38
CA GLY A 256 5.22 -10.27 -11.38
C GLY A 256 6.58 -10.30 -12.04
N PHE A 257 7.62 -10.43 -11.22
CA PHE A 257 8.99 -10.52 -11.69
C PHE A 257 9.18 -11.74 -12.61
N MET A 258 8.70 -12.91 -12.15
CA MET A 258 8.80 -14.14 -12.92
C MET A 258 7.99 -14.08 -14.21
N LYS A 259 6.71 -13.71 -14.15
CA LYS A 259 5.89 -13.59 -15.37
C LYS A 259 6.45 -12.55 -16.35
N GLY A 260 7.04 -11.45 -15.86
CA GLY A 260 7.71 -10.47 -16.70
C GLY A 260 8.83 -11.09 -17.55
N TYR A 261 9.60 -12.02 -16.98
CA TYR A 261 10.67 -12.70 -17.71
C TYR A 261 10.16 -13.68 -18.77
N TYR A 262 9.11 -14.44 -18.46
CA TYR A 262 8.60 -15.47 -19.37
C TYR A 262 7.63 -14.92 -20.44
N TYR A 263 6.81 -13.92 -20.10
CA TYR A 263 5.75 -13.37 -20.96
C TYR A 263 6.02 -11.93 -21.43
N GLY A 264 7.14 -11.33 -21.01
CA GLY A 264 7.53 -9.99 -21.42
C GLY A 264 6.47 -8.92 -21.09
N ARG A 265 6.21 -8.04 -22.06
CA ARG A 265 5.30 -6.90 -21.92
C ARG A 265 3.88 -7.30 -21.55
N ASP A 266 3.40 -8.45 -22.03
CA ASP A 266 2.02 -8.91 -21.81
C ASP A 266 1.75 -9.17 -20.32
N SER A 267 2.78 -9.54 -19.55
CA SER A 267 2.64 -9.70 -18.09
C SER A 267 2.20 -8.42 -17.39
N LEU A 268 2.72 -7.26 -17.81
CA LEU A 268 2.31 -5.99 -17.23
C LEU A 268 0.88 -5.63 -17.67
N MET A 269 0.53 -5.90 -18.93
CA MET A 269 -0.81 -5.63 -19.46
C MET A 269 -1.89 -6.49 -18.80
N GLU A 270 -1.62 -7.78 -18.60
CA GLU A 270 -2.47 -8.70 -17.84
C GLU A 270 -2.73 -8.15 -16.42
N ARG A 271 -1.67 -7.70 -15.75
CA ARG A 271 -1.73 -7.08 -14.43
C ARG A 271 -2.55 -5.80 -14.38
N ILE A 272 -2.39 -4.94 -15.39
CA ILE A 272 -3.19 -3.72 -15.51
C ILE A 272 -4.67 -4.06 -15.64
N LYS A 273 -5.02 -5.01 -16.52
CA LYS A 273 -6.40 -5.47 -16.69
C LYS A 273 -6.94 -6.06 -15.39
N ALA A 274 -6.16 -6.89 -14.71
CA ALA A 274 -6.54 -7.53 -13.44
C ALA A 274 -6.85 -6.51 -12.34
N VAL A 275 -6.02 -5.48 -12.18
CA VAL A 275 -6.27 -4.42 -11.18
C VAL A 275 -7.45 -3.54 -11.57
N LYS A 276 -7.59 -3.17 -12.84
CA LYS A 276 -8.73 -2.36 -13.32
C LYS A 276 -10.07 -3.08 -13.10
N ASN A 277 -10.10 -4.39 -13.33
CA ASN A 277 -11.30 -5.21 -13.17
C ASN A 277 -11.44 -5.81 -11.77
N SER A 278 -10.54 -5.49 -10.83
CA SER A 278 -10.54 -6.05 -9.50
C SER A 278 -11.81 -5.70 -8.75
N LYS A 279 -12.58 -6.72 -8.35
CA LYS A 279 -13.74 -6.54 -7.48
C LYS A 279 -13.33 -5.94 -6.14
N ILE A 280 -12.17 -6.31 -5.59
CA ILE A 280 -11.64 -5.71 -4.34
C ILE A 280 -11.51 -4.20 -4.50
N LYS A 281 -10.91 -3.73 -5.59
CA LYS A 281 -10.78 -2.29 -5.86
C LYS A 281 -12.14 -1.61 -6.04
N LYS A 282 -13.10 -2.27 -6.70
CA LYS A 282 -14.46 -1.75 -6.91
C LYS A 282 -15.26 -1.63 -5.61
N TYR A 283 -15.18 -2.62 -4.73
CA TYR A 283 -15.96 -2.67 -3.48
C TYR A 283 -15.23 -2.07 -2.27
N PHE A 284 -13.94 -1.75 -2.39
CA PHE A 284 -13.12 -1.15 -1.34
C PHE A 284 -13.77 0.04 -0.64
N PRO A 285 -14.34 1.07 -1.34
CA PRO A 285 -14.96 2.20 -0.66
C PRO A 285 -16.07 1.81 0.31
N PHE A 286 -16.88 0.82 -0.06
CA PHE A 286 -17.98 0.33 0.77
C PHE A 286 -17.48 -0.47 1.97
N MET A 287 -16.54 -1.38 1.74
CA MET A 287 -15.92 -2.17 2.81
C MET A 287 -15.19 -1.29 3.81
N PHE A 288 -14.40 -0.32 3.31
CA PHE A 288 -13.67 0.62 4.13
C PHE A 288 -14.61 1.52 4.94
N SER A 289 -15.71 1.97 4.36
CA SER A 289 -16.73 2.76 5.07
C SER A 289 -17.42 1.96 6.18
N ALA A 290 -17.66 0.67 5.96
CA ALA A 290 -18.21 -0.22 6.99
C ALA A 290 -17.22 -0.42 8.16
N ILE A 291 -15.94 -0.68 7.86
CA ILE A 291 -14.87 -0.78 8.86
C ILE A 291 -14.75 0.53 9.65
N LEU A 292 -14.75 1.67 8.97
CA LEU A 292 -14.66 2.99 9.58
C LEU A 292 -15.86 3.27 10.50
N GLY A 293 -17.07 2.89 10.07
CA GLY A 293 -18.28 3.03 10.87
C GLY A 293 -18.24 2.20 12.14
N SER A 294 -17.80 0.95 12.03
CA SER A 294 -17.67 0.07 13.20
C SER A 294 -16.55 0.50 14.17
N THR A 295 -15.35 0.78 13.66
CA THR A 295 -14.21 1.22 14.50
C THR A 295 -14.54 2.49 15.27
N MET A 296 -15.16 3.45 14.59
CA MET A 296 -15.62 4.68 15.22
C MET A 296 -16.77 4.42 16.21
N GLY A 297 -17.70 3.51 15.89
CA GLY A 297 -18.76 3.09 16.81
C GLY A 297 -18.20 2.56 18.12
N ASN A 298 -17.23 1.63 18.06
CA ASN A 298 -16.58 1.06 19.25
C ASN A 298 -15.79 2.10 20.05
N LEU A 299 -15.05 2.98 19.38
CA LEU A 299 -14.26 4.03 20.04
C LEU A 299 -15.14 5.08 20.75
N LEU A 300 -16.25 5.47 20.13
CA LEU A 300 -17.11 6.53 20.65
C LEU A 300 -18.22 6.00 21.56
N TYR A 301 -18.47 4.69 21.61
CA TYR A 301 -19.56 4.10 22.40
C TYR A 301 -19.58 4.56 23.87
N PRO A 302 -18.47 4.46 24.65
CA PRO A 302 -18.49 4.89 26.05
C PRO A 302 -18.82 6.39 26.18
N ALA A 303 -18.23 7.18 25.27
CA ALA A 303 -18.33 8.63 25.25
C ALA A 303 -19.75 9.15 24.90
N VAL A 304 -20.43 8.42 24.01
CA VAL A 304 -21.78 8.76 23.52
C VAL A 304 -22.85 8.35 24.52
N VAL A 305 -22.65 7.27 25.28
CA VAL A 305 -23.64 6.81 26.26
C VAL A 305 -23.67 7.73 27.49
N GLU A 306 -22.51 8.18 27.97
CA GLU A 306 -22.41 8.80 29.30
C GLU A 306 -22.63 10.32 29.34
N ASN A 307 -22.32 11.07 28.27
CA ASN A 307 -22.18 12.53 28.39
C ASN A 307 -22.79 13.33 27.22
N ILE A 308 -23.73 14.22 27.56
CA ILE A 308 -24.45 15.11 26.62
C ILE A 308 -23.49 16.07 25.92
N LEU A 309 -22.48 16.57 26.62
CA LEU A 309 -21.47 17.47 26.06
C LEU A 309 -20.74 16.81 24.88
N THR A 310 -20.43 15.51 25.00
CA THR A 310 -19.76 14.75 23.96
C THR A 310 -20.60 14.62 22.70
N LYS A 311 -21.92 14.42 22.86
CA LYS A 311 -22.87 14.39 21.72
C LYS A 311 -22.87 15.71 20.96
N ILE A 312 -22.90 16.84 21.68
CA ILE A 312 -22.86 18.18 21.09
C ILE A 312 -21.54 18.40 20.34
N ILE A 313 -20.40 18.04 20.94
CA ILE A 313 -19.09 18.17 20.29
C ILE A 313 -19.02 17.34 19.00
N ILE A 314 -19.48 16.09 19.02
CA ILE A 314 -19.49 15.23 17.84
C ILE A 314 -20.34 15.86 16.72
N ILE A 315 -21.55 16.33 17.03
CA ILE A 315 -22.43 16.98 16.05
C ILE A 315 -21.78 18.24 15.47
N LEU A 316 -21.19 19.09 16.33
CA LEU A 316 -20.50 20.30 15.91
C LEU A 316 -19.34 20.01 14.96
N VAL A 317 -18.53 19.00 15.25
CA VAL A 317 -17.38 18.59 14.42
C VAL A 317 -17.84 18.02 13.08
N ILE A 318 -18.94 17.28 13.05
CA ILE A 318 -19.56 16.78 11.81
C ILE A 318 -20.06 17.95 10.94
N LEU A 319 -20.71 18.95 11.56
CA LEU A 319 -21.17 20.15 10.85
C LEU A 319 -19.99 20.97 10.31
N LEU A 320 -18.96 21.19 11.12
CA LEU A 320 -17.75 21.91 10.72
C LEU A 320 -17.01 21.19 9.58
N THR A 321 -16.87 19.87 9.66
CA THR A 321 -16.27 19.08 8.56
C THR A 321 -17.10 19.19 7.30
N PHE A 322 -18.42 19.09 7.38
CA PHE A 322 -19.30 19.27 6.22
C PHE A 322 -19.13 20.65 5.58
N ILE A 323 -19.11 21.74 6.38
CA ILE A 323 -18.90 23.11 5.89
C ILE A 323 -17.52 23.29 5.22
N VAL A 324 -16.46 22.76 5.84
CA VAL A 324 -15.09 22.87 5.29
C VAL A 324 -14.96 22.07 3.98
N GLN A 325 -15.56 20.88 3.92
CA GLN A 325 -15.43 19.99 2.77
C GLN A 325 -16.30 20.43 1.60
N THR A 326 -17.50 20.96 1.84
CA THR A 326 -18.33 21.58 0.79
C THR A 326 -17.66 22.78 0.13
N LYS A 327 -16.84 23.53 0.88
CA LYS A 327 -16.01 24.62 0.32
C LYS A 327 -14.78 24.11 -0.46
N ARG A 328 -14.15 23.02 -0.03
CA ARG A 328 -12.95 22.45 -0.69
C ARG A 328 -13.26 21.59 -1.91
N PHE A 329 -14.41 20.93 -1.91
CA PHE A 329 -14.87 20.06 -2.98
C PHE A 329 -16.31 20.46 -3.33
N PRO A 330 -16.51 21.56 -4.09
CA PRO A 330 -17.83 21.87 -4.60
C PRO A 330 -18.33 20.67 -5.43
N GLY A 331 -19.63 20.39 -5.34
CA GLY A 331 -20.22 19.18 -5.90
C GLY A 331 -19.95 19.01 -7.40
N PRO A 332 -20.33 17.87 -8.02
CA PRO A 332 -20.10 17.60 -9.44
C PRO A 332 -20.71 18.60 -10.44
N ASN A 333 -21.40 19.64 -9.98
CA ASN A 333 -22.12 20.64 -10.77
C ASN A 333 -21.58 22.07 -10.61
N SER A 334 -20.29 22.25 -10.29
CA SER A 334 -19.65 23.56 -10.44
C SER A 334 -18.63 23.52 -11.58
N ASN A 335 -19.13 23.79 -12.78
CA ASN A 335 -18.45 24.32 -13.98
C ASN A 335 -16.93 24.13 -14.06
N LEU A 336 -16.50 23.18 -14.90
CA LEU A 336 -15.62 23.37 -16.06
C LEU A 336 -15.48 22.07 -16.84
#